data_AF-A0A3D4ETN9-F1
#
_entry.id   AF-A0A3D4ETN9-F1
#
_cell.length_a   1.000
_cell.length_b   1.000
_cell.length_c   1.000
_cell.angle_alpha   90.00
_cell.angle_beta   90.00
_cell.angle_gamma   90.00
#
_symmetry.space_group_name_H-M   'P 1'
#
loop_
_entity.id
_entity.type
_entity.pdbx_description
1 polymer ?
#
loop_
_entity_poly.entity_id
_entity_poly.type
_entity_poly.pdbx_seq_one_letter_code
_entity_poly.pdbx_strand_id
1 'polypeptide(L)'
;MRGELERKMLSAPPRLLLGAAFLFWGGMHDQAVAGLIAAALVEGRHWVNLRWDFTDKSFARSWQLSVIILILSALVLLQKDNLKANDFLNLLSWLPFMMLPLILSQQYARKGGVPMVTFSFIARRKAAADRKAGRLVESSSIHLGYPVLFLIIIAAGMGVGSLKWIETIDPRYPVGVVILLGWMIFTLDDRRVRLRAWVIAYLISIGLSVLMLWGVVKVYDNFVRGYAGSGGRVSSSQQTQTALGRIRELQLSQNIEWRYFHENGPVPDLLKLGSYNEPLGDVWQARTRILELAEQIPSGRKFTGDFETLLPLGENTFLFEDENSRRDYGIEGRIQGLIEDEELVPHLSRTNRFEGIPSEILAVNSMGSVKMIGVNQGAMDAVIQADTEIEEMQLDPTDLDLTYPNAEEKGLEDFLKKIGLSLPEVGSHPTRALARKVGREAGPPNISVEKFREIEAKLALIFSDIDQFEYSLFLAGTDRNTPITEFLEIDRKGHCEYFAGATAMLMRRMGAPCRYAVGHSLQERGIK
;
A
#
# COMPACT_ATOMS: atom_id res chain seq x y z
N MET A 1 31.96 39.74 18.38
CA MET A 1 31.89 39.27 16.99
C MET A 1 32.79 38.05 16.86
N ARG A 2 32.23 36.83 16.87
CA ARG A 2 32.95 35.59 16.56
C ARG A 2 32.27 34.98 15.33
N GLY A 3 33.06 34.77 14.27
CA GLY A 3 32.57 34.45 12.94
C GLY A 3 31.90 33.08 12.87
N GLU A 4 30.68 33.05 12.33
CA GLU A 4 30.09 31.84 11.76
C GLU A 4 30.88 31.51 10.48
N LEU A 5 31.51 30.34 10.45
CA LEU A 5 32.09 29.79 9.22
C LEU A 5 30.94 29.29 8.32
N GLU A 6 30.34 30.21 7.56
CA GLU A 6 29.37 29.86 6.51
C GLU A 6 30.09 29.16 5.35
N ARG A 7 30.01 27.84 5.29
CA ARG A 7 30.48 27.06 4.13
C ARG A 7 29.35 26.92 3.13
N LYS A 8 29.40 27.71 2.03
CA LYS A 8 28.47 27.57 0.89
C LYS A 8 28.86 26.36 0.05
N MET A 9 27.95 25.38 -0.07
CA MET A 9 28.24 24.13 -0.80
C MET A 9 28.01 24.21 -2.31
N LEU A 10 27.16 25.12 -2.81
CA LEU A 10 26.79 25.25 -4.23
C LEU A 10 26.67 26.72 -4.65
N SER A 11 26.97 27.04 -5.91
CA SER A 11 26.80 28.37 -6.49
C SER A 11 25.34 28.64 -6.90
N ALA A 12 25.03 29.92 -7.15
CA ALA A 12 23.72 30.30 -7.68
C ALA A 12 23.62 30.00 -9.19
N PRO A 13 22.45 29.58 -9.69
CA PRO A 13 22.25 29.36 -11.13
C PRO A 13 22.23 30.70 -11.88
N PRO A 14 22.51 30.68 -13.19
CA PRO A 14 22.43 31.87 -14.04
C PRO A 14 21.00 32.43 -14.07
N ARG A 15 20.89 33.74 -14.33
CA ARG A 15 19.61 34.46 -14.38
C ARG A 15 18.67 33.83 -15.40
N LEU A 16 17.37 33.80 -15.11
CA LEU A 16 16.31 33.30 -15.99
C LEU A 16 16.30 31.78 -16.24
N LEU A 17 17.31 31.02 -15.80
CA LEU A 17 17.39 29.58 -16.05
C LEU A 17 16.30 28.80 -15.31
N LEU A 18 15.98 29.19 -14.08
CA LEU A 18 14.94 28.52 -13.30
C LEU A 18 13.55 28.83 -13.87
N GLY A 19 13.31 30.07 -14.30
CA GLY A 19 12.08 30.43 -15.01
C GLY A 19 11.90 29.62 -16.30
N ALA A 20 12.95 29.50 -17.11
CA ALA A 20 12.93 28.67 -18.32
C ALA A 20 12.64 27.19 -18.01
N ALA A 21 13.15 26.66 -16.89
CA ALA A 21 12.87 25.30 -16.46
C ALA A 21 11.39 25.10 -16.08
N PHE A 22 10.77 26.05 -15.38
CA PHE A 22 9.33 25.97 -15.06
C PHE A 22 8.43 26.09 -16.28
N LEU A 23 8.80 26.88 -17.29
CA LEU A 23 8.11 26.92 -18.58
C LEU A 23 8.23 25.59 -19.32
N PHE A 24 9.43 24.99 -19.33
CA PHE A 24 9.65 23.66 -19.91
C PHE A 24 8.76 22.61 -19.24
N TRP A 25 8.72 22.58 -17.90
CA TRP A 25 7.82 21.69 -17.15
C TRP A 25 6.36 21.91 -17.52
N GLY A 26 5.90 23.16 -17.60
CA GLY A 26 4.51 23.48 -17.96
C GLY A 26 4.16 23.03 -19.37
N GLY A 27 5.12 23.10 -20.31
CA GLY A 27 4.96 22.61 -21.68
C GLY A 27 4.93 21.09 -21.81
N MET A 28 5.60 20.35 -20.90
CA MET A 28 5.59 18.88 -20.91
C MET A 28 4.30 18.30 -20.30
N HIS A 29 3.66 19.03 -19.39
CA HIS A 29 2.47 18.58 -18.64
C HIS A 29 1.14 19.18 -19.15
N ASP A 30 1.16 19.90 -20.27
CA ASP A 30 0.03 20.69 -20.78
C ASP A 30 -0.52 21.71 -19.74
N GLN A 31 0.34 22.18 -18.84
CA GLN A 31 0.05 23.13 -17.75
C GLN A 31 0.78 24.46 -17.98
N ALA A 32 0.64 25.03 -19.18
CA ALA A 32 1.37 26.25 -19.58
C ALA A 32 1.13 27.44 -18.64
N VAL A 33 -0.11 27.61 -18.15
CA VAL A 33 -0.48 28.70 -17.23
C VAL A 33 0.26 28.55 -15.90
N ALA A 34 0.25 27.35 -15.32
CA ALA A 34 0.95 27.09 -14.05
C ALA A 34 2.46 27.32 -14.19
N GLY A 35 3.06 26.81 -15.27
CA GLY A 35 4.47 27.00 -15.58
C GLY A 35 4.86 28.47 -15.71
N LEU A 36 4.01 29.28 -16.39
CA LEU A 36 4.23 30.72 -16.54
C LEU A 36 4.13 31.47 -15.20
N ILE A 37 3.16 31.12 -14.35
CA ILE A 37 3.03 31.71 -13.02
C ILE A 37 4.26 31.39 -12.17
N ALA A 38 4.70 30.12 -12.13
CA ALA A 38 5.88 29.73 -11.38
C ALA A 38 7.16 30.42 -11.89
N ALA A 39 7.32 30.52 -13.21
CA ALA A 39 8.44 31.23 -13.82
C ALA A 39 8.45 32.72 -13.45
N ALA A 40 7.29 33.39 -13.52
CA ALA A 40 7.15 34.79 -13.14
C ALA A 40 7.44 35.03 -11.65
N LEU A 41 6.98 34.13 -10.77
CA LEU A 41 7.22 34.25 -9.32
C LEU A 41 8.71 34.07 -8.97
N VAL A 42 9.39 33.11 -9.60
CA VAL A 42 10.80 32.80 -9.32
C VAL A 42 11.73 33.87 -9.90
N GLU A 43 11.49 34.31 -11.14
CA GLU A 43 12.31 35.33 -11.80
C GLU A 43 11.93 36.76 -11.42
N GLY A 44 10.74 36.96 -10.83
CA GLY A 44 10.25 38.23 -10.29
C GLY A 44 11.25 38.93 -9.36
N ARG A 45 12.10 38.16 -8.68
CA ARG A 45 13.22 38.65 -7.86
C ARG A 45 14.15 39.61 -8.62
N HIS A 46 14.33 39.43 -9.93
CA HIS A 46 15.23 40.27 -10.72
C HIS A 46 14.62 41.65 -11.05
N TRP A 47 13.30 41.76 -11.02
CA TRP A 47 12.57 42.98 -11.36
C TRP A 47 11.99 43.70 -10.14
N VAL A 48 11.89 43.03 -9.01
CA VAL A 48 11.35 43.58 -7.76
C VAL A 48 12.44 43.68 -6.69
N ASN A 49 12.51 44.81 -5.98
CA ASN A 49 13.46 45.03 -4.88
C ASN A 49 13.05 44.35 -3.55
N LEU A 50 12.09 43.43 -3.58
CA LEU A 50 11.55 42.76 -2.40
C LEU A 50 12.61 41.80 -1.84
N ARG A 51 13.15 42.09 -0.65
CA ARG A 51 14.09 41.21 0.04
C ARG A 51 13.70 41.05 1.51
N TRP A 52 13.35 39.83 1.88
CA TRP A 52 12.87 39.48 3.20
C TRP A 52 14.01 38.95 4.06
N ASP A 53 13.98 39.28 5.35
CA ASP A 53 14.93 38.75 6.32
C ASP A 53 14.41 37.45 6.92
N PHE A 54 14.67 36.35 6.22
CA PHE A 54 14.23 35.02 6.65
C PHE A 54 15.18 34.46 7.72
N THR A 55 14.61 34.12 8.88
CA THR A 55 15.29 33.36 9.93
C THR A 55 15.22 31.85 9.63
N ASP A 56 16.09 31.04 10.25
CA ASP A 56 16.07 29.57 10.16
C ASP A 56 14.67 28.96 10.40
N LYS A 57 13.90 29.53 11.33
CA LYS A 57 12.52 29.10 11.63
C LYS A 57 11.59 29.28 10.43
N SER A 58 11.77 30.34 9.65
CA SER A 58 10.93 30.65 8.50
C SER A 58 11.22 29.73 7.32
N PHE A 59 12.49 29.36 7.11
CA PHE A 59 12.87 28.31 6.15
C PHE A 59 12.26 26.95 6.55
N ALA A 60 12.30 26.59 7.83
CA ALA A 60 11.69 25.36 8.33
C ALA A 60 10.17 25.33 8.11
N ARG A 61 9.46 26.44 8.32
CA ARG A 61 8.02 26.56 8.03
C ARG A 61 7.72 26.43 6.54
N SER A 62 8.55 27.02 5.68
CA SER A 62 8.39 26.92 4.23
C SER A 62 8.56 25.48 3.75
N TRP A 63 9.54 24.75 4.29
CA TRP A 63 9.69 23.31 4.06
C TRP A 63 8.50 22.49 4.59
N GLN A 64 8.03 22.77 5.81
CA GLN A 64 6.86 22.10 6.37
C GLN A 64 5.61 22.29 5.52
N LEU A 65 5.38 23.50 5.00
CA LEU A 65 4.27 23.77 4.10
C LEU A 65 4.37 22.92 2.83
N SER A 66 5.56 22.85 2.22
CA SER A 66 5.80 21.99 1.06
C SER A 66 5.56 20.51 1.35
N VAL A 67 5.96 20.01 2.52
CA VAL A 67 5.70 18.63 2.95
C VAL A 67 4.22 18.38 3.19
N ILE A 68 3.51 19.32 3.82
CA ILE A 68 2.06 19.21 4.06
C ILE A 68 1.30 19.14 2.73
N ILE A 69 1.65 20.00 1.75
CA ILE A 69 1.05 19.96 0.40
C ILE A 69 1.27 18.59 -0.25
N LEU A 70 2.47 18.01 -0.13
CA LEU A 70 2.78 16.67 -0.62
C LEU A 70 1.93 15.60 0.06
N ILE A 71 1.83 15.62 1.39
CA ILE A 71 1.03 14.65 2.16
C ILE A 71 -0.45 14.75 1.80
N LEU A 72 -1.01 15.95 1.72
CA LEU A 72 -2.41 16.15 1.34
C LEU A 72 -2.68 15.65 -0.08
N SER A 73 -1.76 15.92 -1.02
CA SER A 73 -1.88 15.44 -2.40
C SER A 73 -1.79 13.90 -2.49
N ALA A 74 -0.92 13.29 -1.68
CA ALA A 74 -0.82 11.83 -1.56
C ALA A 74 -2.08 11.21 -0.94
N LEU A 75 -2.66 11.82 0.08
CA LEU A 75 -3.90 11.36 0.71
C LEU A 75 -5.08 11.38 -0.26
N VAL A 76 -5.21 12.43 -1.08
CA VAL A 76 -6.24 12.50 -2.13
C VAL A 76 -6.05 11.38 -3.16
N LEU A 77 -4.80 11.09 -3.54
CA LEU A 77 -4.50 10.00 -4.47
C LEU A 77 -4.93 8.64 -3.91
N LEU A 78 -4.66 8.38 -2.62
CA LEU A 78 -5.06 7.14 -1.93
C LEU A 78 -6.59 6.95 -1.80
N GLN A 79 -7.41 7.96 -2.11
CA GLN A 79 -8.86 7.83 -2.15
C GLN A 79 -9.40 7.25 -3.46
N LYS A 80 -8.58 7.12 -4.52
CA LYS A 80 -9.02 6.57 -5.81
C LYS A 80 -9.25 5.06 -5.74
N ASP A 81 -10.33 4.59 -6.38
CA ASP A 81 -10.71 3.17 -6.40
C ASP A 81 -9.74 2.28 -7.17
N ASN A 82 -9.12 2.81 -8.23
CA ASN A 82 -8.15 2.11 -9.08
C ASN A 82 -6.83 2.88 -9.15
N LEU A 83 -5.99 2.72 -8.13
CA LEU A 83 -4.65 3.29 -8.07
C LEU A 83 -3.75 2.66 -9.16
N LYS A 84 -3.37 3.45 -10.17
CA LYS A 84 -2.42 3.01 -11.20
C LYS A 84 -1.03 3.55 -10.88
N ALA A 85 0.01 2.83 -11.31
CA ALA A 85 1.40 3.32 -11.20
C ALA A 85 1.58 4.73 -11.82
N ASN A 86 0.84 5.03 -12.90
CA ASN A 86 0.83 6.35 -13.53
C ASN A 86 0.29 7.45 -12.61
N ASP A 87 -0.65 7.15 -11.70
CA ASP A 87 -1.14 8.15 -10.75
C ASP A 87 -0.02 8.60 -9.79
N PHE A 88 0.81 7.66 -9.32
CA PHE A 88 1.97 7.98 -8.48
C PHE A 88 3.04 8.76 -9.24
N LEU A 89 3.33 8.39 -10.48
CA LEU A 89 4.25 9.13 -11.34
C LEU A 89 3.75 10.55 -11.63
N ASN A 90 2.43 10.71 -11.82
CA ASN A 90 1.79 12.01 -11.95
C ASN A 90 1.93 12.82 -10.66
N LEU A 91 1.70 12.25 -9.48
CA LEU A 91 1.92 12.99 -8.23
C LEU A 91 3.39 13.46 -8.11
N LEU A 92 4.34 12.60 -8.47
CA LEU A 92 5.77 12.91 -8.40
C LEU A 92 6.18 14.01 -9.39
N SER A 93 5.50 14.10 -10.54
CA SER A 93 5.76 15.15 -11.54
C SER A 93 5.42 16.56 -11.03
N TRP A 94 4.54 16.68 -10.03
CA TRP A 94 4.17 17.97 -9.42
C TRP A 94 5.11 18.43 -8.29
N LEU A 95 6.13 17.64 -7.94
CA LEU A 95 7.08 17.99 -6.87
C LEU A 95 7.69 19.41 -6.98
N PRO A 96 8.09 19.91 -8.16
CA PRO A 96 8.61 21.27 -8.28
C PRO A 96 7.63 22.34 -7.79
N PHE A 97 6.33 22.14 -8.04
CA PHE A 97 5.28 23.04 -7.59
C PHE A 97 5.04 22.95 -6.09
N MET A 98 5.04 21.74 -5.54
CA MET A 98 4.89 21.53 -4.10
C MET A 98 6.06 22.16 -3.32
N MET A 99 7.25 22.22 -3.92
CA MET A 99 8.44 22.87 -3.36
C MET A 99 8.48 24.39 -3.55
N LEU A 100 7.52 25.02 -4.25
CA LEU A 100 7.52 26.47 -4.49
C LEU A 100 7.63 27.32 -3.21
N PRO A 101 6.94 27.03 -2.10
CA PRO A 101 7.11 27.81 -0.87
C PRO A 101 8.57 27.89 -0.42
N LEU A 102 9.30 26.77 -0.46
CA LEU A 102 10.72 26.75 -0.13
C LEU A 102 11.57 27.47 -1.18
N ILE A 103 11.32 27.26 -2.48
CA ILE A 103 12.05 27.89 -3.57
C ILE A 103 11.94 29.42 -3.48
N LEU A 104 10.73 29.93 -3.31
CA LEU A 104 10.46 31.36 -3.18
C LEU A 104 11.08 31.93 -1.90
N SER A 105 11.04 31.20 -0.78
CA SER A 105 11.70 31.63 0.45
C SER A 105 13.20 31.87 0.24
N GLN A 106 13.89 31.02 -0.52
CA GLN A 106 15.30 31.23 -0.86
C GLN A 106 15.49 32.37 -1.87
N GLN A 107 14.59 32.52 -2.84
CA GLN A 107 14.72 33.55 -3.86
C GLN A 107 14.50 34.95 -3.31
N TYR A 108 13.59 35.15 -2.37
CA TYR A 108 13.34 36.47 -1.79
C TYR A 108 14.14 36.72 -0.50
N ALA A 109 14.98 35.76 -0.06
CA ALA A 109 15.85 35.93 1.10
C ALA A 109 17.01 36.92 0.86
N ARG A 110 17.29 37.72 1.90
CA ARG A 110 18.45 38.63 1.95
C ARG A 110 19.77 37.88 2.17
N LYS A 111 19.75 36.82 3.00
CA LYS A 111 20.86 35.87 3.18
C LYS A 111 20.84 34.81 2.07
N GLY A 112 22.01 34.44 1.56
CA GLY A 112 22.13 33.47 0.48
C GLY A 112 22.27 32.04 1.00
N GLY A 113 21.32 31.18 0.66
CA GLY A 113 21.36 29.74 0.94
C GLY A 113 20.41 29.31 2.06
N VAL A 114 19.92 28.08 1.96
CA VAL A 114 19.05 27.46 2.97
C VAL A 114 19.93 26.67 3.95
N PRO A 115 19.81 26.87 5.28
CA PRO A 115 20.53 26.07 6.25
C PRO A 115 20.19 24.58 6.13
N MET A 116 21.18 23.69 6.18
CA MET A 116 20.97 22.24 6.00
C MET A 116 20.05 21.64 7.08
N VAL A 117 20.06 22.23 8.28
CA VAL A 117 19.14 21.88 9.37
C VAL A 117 17.67 22.03 8.99
N THR A 118 17.33 22.78 7.93
CA THR A 118 15.95 22.97 7.46
C THR A 118 15.28 21.64 7.09
N PHE A 119 16.02 20.67 6.56
CA PHE A 119 15.46 19.43 6.00
C PHE A 119 15.22 18.32 7.04
N SER A 120 15.79 18.40 8.24
CA SER A 120 15.70 17.35 9.26
C SER A 120 15.20 17.86 10.60
N PHE A 121 14.10 17.27 11.10
CA PHE A 121 13.54 17.61 12.40
C PHE A 121 14.53 17.35 13.56
N ILE A 122 15.24 16.21 13.51
CA ILE A 122 16.23 15.82 14.51
C ILE A 122 17.41 16.82 14.52
N ALA A 123 17.89 17.20 13.33
CA ALA A 123 18.96 18.19 13.19
C ALA A 123 18.55 19.56 13.74
N ARG A 124 17.30 20.01 13.52
CA ARG A 124 16.79 21.26 14.11
C ARG A 124 16.76 21.21 15.63
N ARG A 125 16.30 20.10 16.21
CA ARG A 125 16.20 19.95 17.67
C ARG A 125 17.58 19.94 18.32
N LYS A 126 18.54 19.24 17.71
CA LYS A 126 19.94 19.22 18.14
C LYS A 126 20.58 20.61 18.04
N ALA A 127 20.46 21.28 16.90
CA ALA A 127 20.99 22.64 16.71
C ALA A 127 20.37 23.66 17.69
N ALA A 128 19.08 23.54 18.01
CA ALA A 128 18.43 24.39 18.99
C ALA A 128 18.90 24.13 20.43
N ALA A 129 19.16 22.87 20.79
CA ALA A 129 19.71 22.50 22.08
C ALA A 129 21.18 22.96 22.23
N ASP A 130 21.98 22.80 21.19
CA ASP A 130 23.39 23.23 21.18
C ASP A 130 23.53 24.75 21.24
N ARG A 131 22.65 25.51 20.56
CA ARG A 131 22.57 26.98 20.69
C ARG A 131 22.19 27.42 22.10
N LYS A 132 21.25 26.73 22.76
CA LYS A 132 20.88 27.02 24.17
C LYS A 132 22.03 26.72 25.13
N ALA A 133 22.87 25.72 24.82
CA ALA A 133 24.05 25.35 25.59
C ALA A 133 25.30 26.19 25.27
N GLY A 134 25.19 27.24 24.42
CA GLY A 134 26.32 28.11 24.06
C GLY A 134 27.39 27.47 23.19
N ARG A 135 27.12 26.29 22.59
CA ARG A 135 28.05 25.59 21.71
C ARG A 135 28.03 26.20 20.31
N LEU A 136 29.18 26.23 19.64
CA LEU A 136 29.30 26.67 18.24
C LEU A 136 28.58 25.66 17.34
N VAL A 137 27.56 26.12 16.61
CA VAL A 137 26.85 25.30 15.63
C VAL A 137 27.38 25.64 14.25
N GLU A 138 28.10 24.71 13.61
CA GLU A 138 28.44 24.82 12.20
C GLU A 138 27.15 24.74 11.37
N SER A 139 26.75 25.85 10.76
CA SER A 139 25.62 25.88 9.83
C SER A 139 26.16 25.82 8.39
N SER A 140 26.04 24.66 7.76
CA SER A 140 26.24 24.54 6.32
C SER A 140 24.98 25.04 5.60
N SER A 141 25.17 25.91 4.60
CA SER A 141 24.10 26.45 3.78
C SER A 141 24.21 25.94 2.35
N ILE A 142 23.07 25.55 1.77
CA ILE A 142 22.98 25.04 0.41
C ILE A 142 22.15 25.98 -0.45
N HIS A 143 22.63 26.26 -1.67
CA HIS A 143 21.83 26.95 -2.68
C HIS A 143 20.99 25.93 -3.45
N LEU A 144 19.67 26.04 -3.35
CA LEU A 144 18.71 25.13 -3.98
C LEU A 144 18.55 25.31 -5.49
N GLY A 145 19.21 26.28 -6.11
CA GLY A 145 18.99 26.57 -7.53
C GLY A 145 19.26 25.39 -8.46
N TYR A 146 20.47 24.82 -8.42
CA TYR A 146 20.78 23.63 -9.22
C TYR A 146 19.98 22.38 -8.80
N PRO A 147 19.83 22.05 -7.50
CA PRO A 147 18.96 20.96 -7.08
C PRO A 147 17.53 21.06 -7.61
N VAL A 148 16.94 22.27 -7.61
CA VAL A 148 15.60 22.53 -8.14
C VAL A 148 15.57 22.39 -9.66
N LEU A 149 16.60 22.85 -10.37
CA LEU A 149 16.72 22.65 -11.82
C LEU A 149 16.70 21.16 -12.18
N PHE A 150 17.51 20.34 -11.50
CA PHE A 150 17.52 18.89 -11.73
C PHE A 150 16.20 18.24 -11.36
N LEU A 151 15.57 18.66 -10.25
CA LEU A 151 14.23 18.20 -9.87
C LEU A 151 13.21 18.51 -10.96
N ILE A 152 13.23 19.72 -11.55
CA ILE A 152 12.33 20.11 -12.63
C ILE A 152 12.58 19.26 -13.89
N ILE A 153 13.84 19.03 -14.27
CA ILE A 153 14.18 18.18 -15.43
C ILE A 153 13.63 16.76 -15.22
N ILE A 154 13.84 16.17 -14.04
CA ILE A 154 13.34 14.83 -13.71
C ILE A 154 11.80 14.81 -13.70
N ALA A 155 11.18 15.79 -13.05
CA ALA A 155 9.73 15.87 -12.94
C ALA A 155 9.03 16.15 -14.29
N ALA A 156 9.69 16.83 -15.22
CA ALA A 156 9.17 17.09 -16.56
C ALA A 156 9.13 15.82 -17.44
N GLY A 157 9.97 14.83 -17.16
CA GLY A 157 9.95 13.53 -17.87
C GLY A 157 9.04 12.49 -17.19
N MET A 158 8.70 12.68 -15.91
CA MET A 158 7.71 11.86 -15.21
C MET A 158 6.30 12.32 -15.60
N GLY A 159 5.44 11.46 -16.16
CA GLY A 159 4.03 11.79 -16.48
C GLY A 159 3.73 12.07 -17.96
N VAL A 160 4.75 12.10 -18.82
CA VAL A 160 4.57 12.14 -20.28
C VAL A 160 4.30 10.71 -20.77
N GLY A 161 3.29 10.55 -21.62
CA GLY A 161 2.58 9.30 -21.90
C GLY A 161 3.43 8.03 -22.16
N SER A 162 2.89 6.88 -21.72
CA SER A 162 3.32 5.50 -21.97
C SER A 162 4.79 5.31 -22.33
N LEU A 163 5.67 5.41 -21.33
CA LEU A 163 7.11 5.15 -21.40
C LEU A 163 7.44 3.65 -21.57
N LYS A 164 6.74 2.94 -22.48
CA LYS A 164 6.95 1.51 -22.76
C LYS A 164 7.94 1.25 -23.90
N TRP A 165 8.13 2.19 -24.83
CA TRP A 165 8.99 2.00 -26.00
C TRP A 165 9.76 3.28 -26.37
N ILE A 166 10.95 3.15 -26.99
CA ILE A 166 11.81 4.29 -27.39
C ILE A 166 11.07 5.22 -28.36
N GLU A 167 10.14 4.69 -29.16
CA GLU A 167 9.34 5.44 -30.14
C GLU A 167 8.24 6.31 -29.51
N THR A 168 7.93 6.15 -28.21
CA THR A 168 6.91 6.94 -27.52
C THR A 168 7.46 8.10 -26.69
N ILE A 169 8.79 8.30 -26.67
CA ILE A 169 9.40 9.46 -26.00
C ILE A 169 9.04 10.72 -26.80
N ASP A 170 8.28 11.62 -26.18
CA ASP A 170 7.95 12.91 -26.79
C ASP A 170 9.25 13.66 -27.14
N PRO A 171 9.51 13.98 -28.43
CA PRO A 171 10.70 14.69 -28.87
C PRO A 171 10.95 16.01 -28.12
N ARG A 172 9.92 16.62 -27.55
CA ARG A 172 10.01 17.86 -26.75
C ARG A 172 10.91 17.69 -25.52
N TYR A 173 10.90 16.52 -24.87
CA TYR A 173 11.66 16.28 -23.64
C TYR A 173 13.19 16.37 -23.86
N PRO A 174 13.81 15.53 -24.72
CA PRO A 174 15.25 15.57 -24.90
C PRO A 174 15.73 16.91 -25.46
N VAL A 175 14.93 17.57 -26.30
CA VAL A 175 15.23 18.92 -26.83
C VAL A 175 15.27 19.95 -25.71
N GLY A 176 14.26 19.98 -24.84
CA GLY A 176 14.22 20.92 -23.72
C GLY A 176 15.35 20.70 -22.71
N VAL A 177 15.72 19.45 -22.43
CA VAL A 177 16.86 19.11 -21.56
C VAL A 177 18.18 19.60 -22.17
N VAL A 178 18.38 19.45 -23.49
CA VAL A 178 19.57 19.99 -24.18
C VAL A 178 19.64 21.50 -24.06
N ILE A 179 18.50 22.19 -24.22
CA ILE A 179 18.43 23.65 -24.09
C ILE A 179 18.81 24.09 -22.67
N LEU A 180 18.20 23.49 -21.64
CA LEU A 180 18.45 23.87 -20.23
C LEU A 180 19.86 23.53 -19.76
N LEU A 181 20.34 22.31 -20.04
CA LEU A 181 21.70 21.90 -19.65
C LEU A 181 22.76 22.60 -20.50
N GLY A 182 22.50 22.81 -21.78
CA GLY A 182 23.37 23.56 -22.67
C GLY A 182 23.53 25.01 -22.20
N TRP A 183 22.42 25.67 -21.84
CA TRP A 183 22.43 27.00 -21.24
C TRP A 183 23.21 27.01 -19.91
N MET A 184 22.95 26.03 -19.03
CA MET A 184 23.70 25.88 -17.77
C MET A 184 25.21 25.79 -18.00
N ILE A 185 25.66 24.85 -18.85
CA ILE A 185 27.08 24.58 -19.10
C ILE A 185 27.74 25.76 -19.84
N PHE A 186 27.01 26.43 -20.72
CA PHE A 186 27.51 27.59 -21.45
C PHE A 186 27.88 28.76 -20.53
N THR A 187 27.21 28.89 -19.39
CA THR A 187 27.50 29.94 -18.39
C THR A 187 28.72 29.65 -17.51
N LEU A 188 29.40 28.51 -17.69
CA LEU A 188 30.65 28.21 -16.99
C LEU A 188 31.83 29.01 -17.57
N ASP A 189 32.79 29.37 -16.71
CA ASP A 189 33.93 30.24 -17.06
C ASP A 189 34.94 29.57 -18.02
N ASP A 190 35.00 28.24 -18.09
CA ASP A 190 35.95 27.54 -18.96
C ASP A 190 35.53 27.57 -20.45
N ARG A 191 36.35 28.23 -21.26
CA ARG A 191 36.18 28.37 -22.71
C ARG A 191 36.12 27.01 -23.44
N ARG A 192 36.89 26.01 -23.00
CA ARG A 192 36.92 24.67 -23.65
C ARG A 192 35.62 23.90 -23.40
N VAL A 193 35.08 24.02 -22.19
CA VAL A 193 33.80 23.42 -21.81
C VAL A 193 32.64 24.11 -22.52
N ARG A 194 32.69 25.44 -22.66
CA ARG A 194 31.68 26.24 -23.38
C ARG A 194 31.53 25.84 -24.85
N LEU A 195 32.64 25.60 -25.54
CA LEU A 195 32.66 25.13 -26.94
C LEU A 195 32.01 23.76 -27.13
N ARG A 196 32.06 22.89 -26.11
CA ARG A 196 31.50 21.54 -26.13
C ARG A 196 30.18 21.42 -25.38
N ALA A 197 29.64 22.52 -24.85
CA ALA A 197 28.51 22.54 -23.92
C ALA A 197 27.29 21.82 -24.50
N TRP A 198 26.95 22.12 -25.76
CA TRP A 198 25.80 21.54 -26.44
C TRP A 198 25.96 20.05 -26.73
N VAL A 199 27.18 19.61 -27.06
CA VAL A 199 27.49 18.19 -27.28
C VAL A 199 27.39 17.40 -25.97
N ILE A 200 27.92 17.96 -24.88
CA ILE A 200 27.84 17.36 -23.55
C ILE A 200 26.37 17.31 -23.08
N ALA A 201 25.62 18.41 -23.25
CA ALA A 201 24.19 18.47 -22.93
C ALA A 201 23.37 17.43 -23.71
N TYR A 202 23.68 17.24 -25.00
CA TYR A 202 23.06 16.22 -25.85
C TYR A 202 23.34 14.80 -25.34
N LEU A 203 24.59 14.47 -25.02
CA LEU A 203 24.94 13.15 -24.46
C LEU A 203 24.27 12.90 -23.10
N ILE A 204 24.21 13.92 -22.23
CA ILE A 204 23.52 13.81 -20.93
C ILE A 204 22.01 13.62 -21.13
N SER A 205 21.40 14.33 -22.09
CA SER A 205 19.97 14.20 -22.41
C SER A 205 19.62 12.78 -22.86
N ILE A 206 20.45 12.17 -23.71
CA ILE A 206 20.28 10.76 -24.11
C ILE A 206 20.39 9.85 -22.89
N GLY A 207 21.43 10.03 -22.06
CA GLY A 207 21.64 9.23 -20.86
C GLY A 207 20.47 9.32 -19.87
N LEU A 208 19.94 10.51 -19.63
CA LEU A 208 18.77 10.74 -18.78
C LEU A 208 17.50 10.09 -19.35
N SER A 209 17.31 10.15 -20.66
CA SER A 209 16.17 9.51 -21.33
C SER A 209 16.22 7.99 -21.20
N VAL A 210 17.39 7.38 -21.38
CA VAL A 210 17.60 5.93 -21.18
C VAL A 210 17.43 5.54 -19.70
N LEU A 211 17.98 6.33 -18.78
CA LEU A 211 17.81 6.12 -17.33
C LEU A 211 16.35 6.19 -16.90
N MET A 212 15.55 7.11 -17.47
CA MET A 212 14.11 7.17 -17.20
C MET A 212 13.39 5.93 -17.73
N LEU A 213 13.71 5.48 -18.94
CA LEU A 213 13.12 4.27 -19.50
C LEU A 213 13.39 3.05 -18.61
N TRP A 214 14.65 2.86 -18.21
CA TRP A 214 15.05 1.80 -17.26
C TRP A 214 14.43 1.98 -15.87
N GLY A 215 14.34 3.22 -15.38
CA GLY A 215 13.77 3.55 -14.08
C GLY A 215 12.29 3.21 -14.00
N VAL A 216 11.50 3.54 -15.03
CA VAL A 216 10.08 3.18 -15.11
C VAL A 216 9.90 1.67 -15.23
N VAL A 217 10.68 0.98 -16.08
CA VAL A 217 10.62 -0.49 -16.19
C VAL A 217 11.01 -1.14 -14.87
N LYS A 218 12.06 -0.67 -14.19
CA LYS A 218 12.49 -1.22 -12.91
C LYS A 218 11.52 -0.89 -11.78
N VAL A 219 10.95 0.31 -11.72
CA VAL A 219 9.89 0.63 -10.74
C VAL A 219 8.65 -0.19 -11.04
N TYR A 220 8.25 -0.35 -12.30
CA TYR A 220 7.15 -1.22 -12.69
C TYR A 220 7.45 -2.66 -12.29
N ASP A 221 8.63 -3.18 -12.58
CA ASP A 221 9.05 -4.54 -12.26
C ASP A 221 9.26 -4.71 -10.75
N ASN A 222 9.68 -3.71 -9.99
CA ASN A 222 9.84 -3.79 -8.52
C ASN A 222 8.55 -3.47 -7.76
N PHE A 223 7.61 -2.75 -8.37
CA PHE A 223 6.26 -2.54 -7.86
C PHE A 223 5.41 -3.78 -8.16
N VAL A 224 5.51 -4.31 -9.39
CA VAL A 224 4.94 -5.60 -9.77
C VAL A 224 5.62 -6.71 -9.01
N ARG A 225 6.95 -6.76 -8.81
CA ARG A 225 7.62 -7.78 -7.95
C ARG A 225 7.46 -7.52 -6.45
N GLY A 226 7.27 -6.28 -6.03
CA GLY A 226 6.81 -5.97 -4.68
C GLY A 226 5.38 -6.46 -4.44
N TYR A 227 4.61 -6.64 -5.51
CA TYR A 227 3.27 -7.26 -5.53
C TYR A 227 3.25 -8.74 -5.97
N ALA A 228 4.25 -9.24 -6.70
CA ALA A 228 4.21 -10.49 -7.48
C ALA A 228 5.60 -11.16 -7.60
N GLY A 229 6.55 -10.76 -6.75
CA GLY A 229 7.94 -11.15 -6.77
C GLY A 229 8.38 -11.74 -5.44
N SER A 230 7.54 -12.58 -4.86
CA SER A 230 7.99 -13.94 -4.58
C SER A 230 7.11 -14.86 -5.43
N GLY A 231 7.66 -15.92 -6.01
CA GLY A 231 6.88 -16.95 -6.68
C GLY A 231 6.03 -17.80 -5.72
N GLY A 232 5.68 -17.27 -4.55
CA GLY A 232 4.81 -17.84 -3.54
C GLY A 232 3.62 -16.92 -3.30
N ARG A 233 2.49 -17.50 -2.90
CA ARG A 233 1.27 -16.77 -2.55
C ARG A 233 1.58 -15.74 -1.46
N VAL A 234 1.43 -14.44 -1.73
CA VAL A 234 1.62 -13.39 -0.71
C VAL A 234 0.34 -13.28 0.10
N SER A 235 0.29 -13.94 1.25
CA SER A 235 -0.73 -13.72 2.28
C SER A 235 -0.11 -12.90 3.40
N SER A 236 -0.49 -11.63 3.47
CA SER A 236 -0.16 -10.69 4.54
C SER A 236 -1.37 -10.52 5.45
N SER A 237 -1.17 -10.07 6.69
CA SER A 237 -2.26 -9.79 7.64
C SER A 237 -3.34 -8.83 7.10
N GLN A 238 -3.00 -8.04 6.08
CA GLN A 238 -3.90 -7.07 5.46
C GLN A 238 -4.41 -7.47 4.07
N GLN A 239 -3.70 -8.31 3.32
CA GLN A 239 -4.06 -8.65 1.95
C GLN A 239 -3.61 -10.06 1.59
N THR A 240 -4.43 -10.77 0.82
CA THR A 240 -4.07 -12.03 0.17
C THR A 240 -4.38 -11.94 -1.33
N GLN A 241 -3.49 -12.48 -2.16
CA GLN A 241 -3.71 -12.60 -3.59
C GLN A 241 -4.17 -14.00 -3.95
N THR A 242 -5.24 -14.08 -4.73
CA THR A 242 -5.78 -15.32 -5.29
C THR A 242 -5.29 -15.54 -6.72
N ALA A 243 -5.41 -16.77 -7.22
CA ALA A 243 -5.18 -17.15 -8.60
C ALA A 243 -6.43 -17.00 -9.48
N LEU A 244 -7.46 -16.28 -9.01
CA LEU A 244 -8.65 -15.96 -9.80
C LEU A 244 -8.25 -15.24 -11.10
N GLY A 245 -8.75 -15.72 -12.24
CA GLY A 245 -8.46 -15.16 -13.56
C GLY A 245 -7.09 -15.53 -14.15
N ARG A 246 -6.33 -16.44 -13.51
CA ARG A 246 -5.09 -16.98 -14.09
C ARG A 246 -5.42 -18.06 -15.12
N ILE A 247 -4.79 -17.97 -16.29
CA ILE A 247 -4.99 -18.86 -17.44
C ILE A 247 -3.77 -19.80 -17.57
N ARG A 248 -3.47 -20.57 -16.52
CA ARG A 248 -2.37 -21.56 -16.46
C ARG A 248 -2.65 -22.59 -15.37
N GLU A 249 -1.98 -23.74 -15.46
CA GLU A 249 -1.92 -24.72 -14.38
C GLU A 249 -1.35 -24.08 -13.10
N LEU A 250 -2.09 -24.25 -12.00
CA LEU A 250 -1.64 -23.82 -10.68
C LEU A 250 -0.51 -24.76 -10.21
N GLN A 251 0.71 -24.23 -10.18
CA GLN A 251 1.86 -24.97 -9.66
C GLN A 251 1.75 -25.06 -8.14
N LEU A 252 1.64 -26.29 -7.64
CA LEU A 252 1.68 -26.57 -6.21
C LEU A 252 3.12 -26.49 -5.70
N SER A 253 3.29 -25.86 -4.54
CA SER A 253 4.56 -25.91 -3.82
C SER A 253 4.73 -27.28 -3.17
N GLN A 254 5.90 -27.88 -3.32
CA GLN A 254 6.27 -29.08 -2.55
C GLN A 254 6.94 -28.74 -1.21
N ASN A 255 7.08 -27.45 -0.89
CA ASN A 255 7.67 -27.03 0.37
C ASN A 255 6.71 -27.30 1.52
N ILE A 256 7.24 -27.88 2.59
CA ILE A 256 6.52 -27.99 3.85
C ILE A 256 6.65 -26.63 4.54
N GLU A 257 5.56 -25.86 4.55
CA GLU A 257 5.49 -24.59 5.29
C GLU A 257 5.41 -24.86 6.79
N TRP A 258 4.41 -25.65 7.21
CA TRP A 258 4.13 -25.95 8.61
C TRP A 258 3.95 -27.45 8.85
N ARG A 259 4.33 -27.89 10.04
CA ARG A 259 3.98 -29.20 10.61
C ARG A 259 3.11 -28.96 11.83
N TYR A 260 1.93 -29.56 11.84
CA TYR A 260 1.01 -29.50 12.97
C TYR A 260 0.97 -30.85 13.68
N PHE A 261 1.09 -30.83 15.00
CA PHE A 261 0.93 -31.98 15.87
C PHE A 261 -0.23 -31.70 16.83
N HIS A 262 -1.24 -32.55 16.81
CA HIS A 262 -2.37 -32.47 17.73
C HIS A 262 -1.99 -33.11 19.07
N GLU A 263 -2.13 -32.38 20.18
CA GLU A 263 -1.73 -32.87 21.51
C GLU A 263 -2.95 -33.20 22.37
N ASN A 264 -3.89 -32.27 22.55
CA ASN A 264 -5.06 -32.46 23.41
C ASN A 264 -6.36 -31.95 22.75
N GLY A 265 -7.49 -32.53 23.15
CA GLY A 265 -8.83 -32.12 22.71
C GLY A 265 -9.30 -32.78 21.40
N PRO A 266 -10.44 -32.33 20.84
CA PRO A 266 -10.88 -32.74 19.51
C PRO A 266 -9.91 -32.23 18.42
N VAL A 267 -9.64 -33.07 17.43
CA VAL A 267 -8.78 -32.70 16.30
C VAL A 267 -9.48 -31.63 15.46
N PRO A 268 -8.85 -30.46 15.23
CA PRO A 268 -9.43 -29.41 14.43
C PRO A 268 -9.37 -29.76 12.94
N ASP A 269 -10.38 -29.31 12.20
CA ASP A 269 -10.47 -29.54 10.76
C ASP A 269 -9.63 -28.55 9.94
N LEU A 270 -9.53 -27.32 10.43
CA LEU A 270 -8.93 -26.19 9.73
C LEU A 270 -8.00 -25.40 10.66
N LEU A 271 -6.89 -24.93 10.11
CA LEU A 271 -6.04 -23.90 10.71
C LEU A 271 -6.20 -22.61 9.92
N LYS A 272 -6.38 -21.49 10.61
CA LYS A 272 -6.59 -20.17 10.01
C LYS A 272 -5.27 -19.38 9.98
N LEU A 273 -5.03 -18.66 8.89
CA LEU A 273 -3.96 -17.66 8.77
C LEU A 273 -4.53 -16.23 8.83
N GLY A 274 -5.69 -16.01 8.21
CA GLY A 274 -6.37 -14.71 8.24
C GLY A 274 -7.71 -14.72 7.49
N SER A 275 -8.54 -13.71 7.77
CA SER A 275 -9.78 -13.44 7.02
C SER A 275 -9.76 -12.06 6.36
N TYR A 276 -10.45 -11.94 5.23
CA TYR A 276 -10.46 -10.76 4.38
C TYR A 276 -11.90 -10.44 3.97
N ASN A 277 -12.29 -9.16 4.09
CA ASN A 277 -13.67 -8.71 3.89
C ASN A 277 -13.88 -7.89 2.60
N GLU A 278 -12.84 -7.34 1.98
CA GLU A 278 -12.96 -6.51 0.77
C GLU A 278 -12.34 -7.21 -0.45
N PRO A 279 -13.13 -7.69 -1.43
CA PRO A 279 -12.64 -8.22 -2.70
C PRO A 279 -12.34 -7.09 -3.68
N LEU A 280 -11.15 -7.11 -4.27
CA LEU A 280 -10.61 -6.15 -5.24
C LEU A 280 -10.07 -6.90 -6.46
N GLY A 281 -10.94 -7.60 -7.18
CA GLY A 281 -10.55 -8.45 -8.31
C GLY A 281 -9.90 -9.74 -7.83
N ASP A 282 -8.62 -9.94 -8.15
CA ASP A 282 -7.82 -11.10 -7.72
C ASP A 282 -7.22 -10.93 -6.31
N VAL A 283 -7.35 -9.76 -5.68
CA VAL A 283 -6.86 -9.47 -4.34
C VAL A 283 -8.00 -9.37 -3.34
N TRP A 284 -7.84 -9.98 -2.17
CA TRP A 284 -8.72 -9.77 -1.02
C TRP A 284 -7.99 -8.97 0.06
N GLN A 285 -8.68 -8.00 0.65
CA GLN A 285 -8.15 -7.11 1.66
C GLN A 285 -8.92 -7.21 2.97
N ALA A 286 -8.17 -7.23 4.08
CA ALA A 286 -8.69 -7.14 5.43
C ALA A 286 -8.77 -5.66 5.81
N ARG A 287 -9.99 -5.16 5.96
CA ARG A 287 -10.30 -3.82 6.47
C ARG A 287 -10.77 -3.96 7.90
N THR A 288 -9.93 -3.52 8.83
CA THR A 288 -10.24 -3.40 10.25
C THR A 288 -10.81 -2.02 10.56
N ARG A 289 -11.24 -1.84 11.81
CA ARG A 289 -11.66 -0.53 12.34
C ARG A 289 -10.46 0.43 12.40
N ILE A 290 -10.73 1.73 12.32
CA ILE A 290 -9.70 2.78 12.41
C ILE A 290 -9.41 3.09 13.88
N LEU A 291 -8.14 3.17 14.26
CA LEU A 291 -7.68 3.39 15.63
C LEU A 291 -8.28 4.67 16.26
N GLU A 292 -8.41 5.73 15.47
CA GLU A 292 -8.99 7.03 15.90
C GLU A 292 -10.46 6.94 16.34
N LEU A 293 -11.15 5.85 15.98
CA LEU A 293 -12.54 5.60 16.35
C LEU A 293 -12.69 4.62 17.52
N ALA A 294 -11.58 4.10 18.08
CA ALA A 294 -11.60 3.08 19.13
C ALA A 294 -12.39 3.51 20.39
N GLU A 295 -12.31 4.79 20.76
CA GLU A 295 -13.04 5.37 21.90
C GLU A 295 -14.56 5.47 21.67
N GLN A 296 -15.00 5.40 20.41
CA GLN A 296 -16.41 5.51 20.02
C GLN A 296 -17.10 4.15 19.93
N ILE A 297 -16.37 3.04 20.08
CA ILE A 297 -16.91 1.68 20.00
C ILE A 297 -17.54 1.32 21.35
N PRO A 298 -18.85 0.97 21.38
CA PRO A 298 -19.50 0.48 22.59
C PRO A 298 -18.76 -0.74 23.15
N SER A 299 -18.65 -0.86 24.48
CA SER A 299 -17.92 -1.97 25.12
C SER A 299 -18.37 -3.35 24.65
N GLY A 300 -19.68 -3.55 24.44
CA GLY A 300 -20.23 -4.82 23.93
C GLY A 300 -20.01 -5.12 22.44
N ARG A 301 -19.35 -4.22 21.68
CA ARG A 301 -18.93 -4.44 20.28
C ARG A 301 -17.41 -4.50 20.12
N LYS A 302 -16.65 -4.38 21.21
CA LYS A 302 -15.20 -4.59 21.18
C LYS A 302 -14.93 -6.08 21.02
N PHE A 303 -14.09 -6.43 20.05
CA PHE A 303 -13.68 -7.81 19.80
C PHE A 303 -12.18 -7.95 20.05
N THR A 304 -11.78 -9.14 20.45
CA THR A 304 -10.38 -9.54 20.59
C THR A 304 -9.59 -9.24 19.32
N GLY A 305 -8.37 -8.71 19.44
CA GLY A 305 -7.52 -8.31 18.32
C GLY A 305 -7.78 -6.90 17.75
N ASP A 306 -8.75 -6.14 18.26
CA ASP A 306 -8.92 -4.72 17.91
C ASP A 306 -7.78 -3.88 18.52
N PHE A 307 -6.81 -3.49 17.69
CA PHE A 307 -5.69 -2.62 18.08
C PHE A 307 -4.76 -3.22 19.15
N GLU A 308 -4.84 -4.54 19.36
CA GLU A 308 -4.05 -5.25 20.36
C GLU A 308 -2.68 -5.64 19.80
N THR A 309 -1.68 -5.43 20.64
CA THR A 309 -0.36 -6.05 20.49
C THR A 309 -0.21 -6.94 21.71
N LEU A 310 0.02 -8.24 21.52
CA LEU A 310 0.19 -9.14 22.64
C LEU A 310 1.55 -8.85 23.26
N LEU A 311 1.53 -8.41 24.53
CA LEU A 311 2.75 -8.18 25.29
C LEU A 311 3.26 -9.52 25.82
N PRO A 312 4.58 -9.76 25.75
CA PRO A 312 5.15 -11.03 26.17
C PRO A 312 4.96 -11.23 27.68
N LEU A 313 4.35 -12.36 28.07
CA LEU A 313 4.26 -12.81 29.46
C LEU A 313 5.40 -13.80 29.72
N GLY A 314 6.62 -13.27 29.80
CA GLY A 314 7.86 -14.06 29.90
C GLY A 314 8.61 -14.19 28.57
N GLU A 315 9.51 -15.18 28.45
CA GLU A 315 10.18 -15.48 27.18
C GLU A 315 9.20 -16.19 26.23
N ASN A 316 8.95 -15.60 25.06
CA ASN A 316 8.24 -16.22 23.93
C ASN A 316 6.80 -16.70 24.21
N THR A 317 6.12 -16.15 25.22
CA THR A 317 4.73 -16.52 25.57
C THR A 317 3.80 -15.31 25.44
N PHE A 318 2.67 -15.49 24.77
CA PHE A 318 1.71 -14.44 24.45
C PHE A 318 0.27 -14.90 24.78
N LEU A 319 -0.51 -14.04 25.43
CA LEU A 319 -1.84 -14.33 25.96
C LEU A 319 -2.83 -13.22 25.61
N PHE A 320 -4.04 -13.61 25.21
CA PHE A 320 -5.12 -12.68 24.86
C PHE A 320 -5.89 -12.10 26.06
N GLU A 321 -6.03 -12.83 27.17
CA GLU A 321 -6.82 -12.38 28.34
C GLU A 321 -6.04 -12.55 29.65
N ASP A 322 -6.32 -11.67 30.62
CA ASP A 322 -5.56 -11.50 31.86
C ASP A 322 -5.60 -12.75 32.78
N GLU A 323 -4.59 -12.87 33.66
CA GLU A 323 -4.19 -14.12 34.34
C GLU A 323 -5.28 -14.82 35.19
N ASN A 324 -6.41 -14.17 35.46
CA ASN A 324 -7.45 -14.56 36.43
C ASN A 324 -8.67 -15.29 35.85
N SER A 325 -8.83 -15.43 34.53
CA SER A 325 -9.91 -16.22 33.94
C SER A 325 -9.65 -17.72 34.09
N ARG A 326 -10.71 -18.51 34.31
CA ARG A 326 -10.64 -19.95 34.57
C ARG A 326 -10.18 -20.65 33.29
N ARG A 327 -8.96 -21.18 33.29
CA ARG A 327 -8.29 -21.72 32.09
C ARG A 327 -8.66 -23.18 31.89
N ASP A 328 -9.62 -23.46 31.00
CA ASP A 328 -9.84 -24.81 30.48
C ASP A 328 -9.52 -24.83 28.98
N TYR A 329 -8.25 -24.99 28.66
CA TYR A 329 -7.79 -25.07 27.27
C TYR A 329 -8.28 -26.39 26.68
N GLY A 330 -9.42 -26.33 25.98
CA GLY A 330 -10.07 -27.52 25.44
C GLY A 330 -9.37 -28.14 24.23
N ILE A 331 -8.50 -27.39 23.53
CA ILE A 331 -7.72 -27.86 22.38
C ILE A 331 -6.28 -27.35 22.47
N GLU A 332 -5.33 -28.24 22.23
CA GLU A 332 -3.90 -27.94 22.19
C GLU A 332 -3.23 -28.57 20.97
N GLY A 333 -2.44 -27.76 20.27
CA GLY A 333 -1.65 -28.20 19.14
C GLY A 333 -0.28 -27.55 19.10
N ARG A 334 0.68 -28.24 18.50
CA ARG A 334 2.05 -27.77 18.32
C ARG A 334 2.35 -27.53 16.85
N ILE A 335 2.92 -26.38 16.54
CA ILE A 335 3.27 -25.94 15.19
C ILE A 335 4.77 -25.79 15.04
N GLN A 336 5.32 -26.37 13.97
CA GLN A 336 6.73 -26.29 13.63
C GLN A 336 6.93 -25.87 12.18
N GLY A 337 7.84 -24.93 11.93
CA GLY A 337 8.09 -24.40 10.60
C GLY A 337 9.40 -23.62 10.51
N LEU A 338 9.88 -23.42 9.28
CA LEU A 338 10.89 -22.39 9.02
C LEU A 338 10.17 -21.05 8.93
N ILE A 339 10.76 -20.01 9.52
CA ILE A 339 10.12 -18.70 9.61
C ILE A 339 10.99 -17.58 9.06
N GLU A 340 10.35 -16.60 8.43
CA GLU A 340 10.97 -15.36 7.97
C GLU A 340 10.68 -14.18 8.93
N ASP A 341 11.34 -13.03 8.72
CA ASP A 341 11.28 -11.85 9.59
C ASP A 341 9.84 -11.34 9.87
N GLU A 342 8.91 -11.59 8.95
CA GLU A 342 7.50 -11.19 9.03
C GLU A 342 6.59 -12.27 8.42
N GLU A 343 6.06 -13.17 9.26
CA GLU A 343 5.20 -14.27 8.80
C GLU A 343 3.91 -14.41 9.63
N LEU A 344 2.86 -14.94 8.99
CA LEU A 344 1.59 -15.26 9.62
C LEU A 344 1.68 -16.59 10.38
N VAL A 345 1.08 -16.64 11.56
CA VAL A 345 1.06 -17.84 12.40
C VAL A 345 -0.25 -18.59 12.17
N PRO A 346 -0.20 -19.86 11.71
CA PRO A 346 -1.39 -20.70 11.67
C PRO A 346 -1.93 -20.91 13.08
N HIS A 347 -3.22 -20.67 13.27
CA HIS A 347 -3.86 -20.79 14.57
C HIS A 347 -5.27 -21.36 14.44
N LEU A 348 -5.84 -21.78 15.56
CA LEU A 348 -7.23 -22.23 15.65
C LEU A 348 -8.12 -21.00 15.76
N SER A 349 -9.37 -21.09 15.32
CA SER A 349 -10.28 -19.93 15.32
C SER A 349 -10.47 -19.28 16.70
N ARG A 350 -10.27 -20.04 17.77
CA ARG A 350 -10.40 -19.63 19.18
C ARG A 350 -9.09 -19.72 19.96
N THR A 351 -7.94 -19.60 19.27
CA THR A 351 -6.65 -19.57 19.95
C THR A 351 -6.53 -18.31 20.79
N ASN A 352 -6.31 -18.49 22.10
CA ASN A 352 -6.13 -17.40 23.06
C ASN A 352 -4.72 -17.38 23.68
N ARG A 353 -3.89 -18.40 23.41
CA ARG A 353 -2.54 -18.53 23.97
C ARG A 353 -1.55 -19.11 22.97
N PHE A 354 -0.37 -18.49 22.92
CA PHE A 354 0.76 -18.92 22.13
C PHE A 354 1.99 -19.05 23.03
N GLU A 355 2.67 -20.18 22.96
CA GLU A 355 3.91 -20.43 23.69
C GLU A 355 5.03 -20.80 22.74
N GLY A 356 6.26 -20.36 23.00
CA GLY A 356 7.42 -20.70 22.18
C GLY A 356 7.53 -19.92 20.87
N ILE A 357 6.81 -18.79 20.71
CA ILE A 357 6.95 -17.94 19.51
C ILE A 357 8.23 -17.10 19.60
N PRO A 358 9.22 -17.27 18.69
CA PRO A 358 10.52 -16.61 18.72
C PRO A 358 10.45 -15.19 18.11
N SER A 359 9.57 -14.35 18.64
CA SER A 359 9.29 -12.99 18.14
C SER A 359 9.34 -11.99 19.28
N GLU A 360 9.86 -10.79 19.03
CA GLU A 360 9.79 -9.68 20.00
C GLU A 360 8.35 -9.22 20.23
N ILE A 361 7.56 -9.21 19.15
CA ILE A 361 6.19 -8.72 19.14
C ILE A 361 5.31 -9.70 18.38
N LEU A 362 4.13 -10.01 18.94
CA LEU A 362 3.07 -10.72 18.25
C LEU A 362 1.92 -9.74 17.98
N ALA A 363 1.77 -9.35 16.72
CA ALA A 363 0.71 -8.45 16.28
C ALA A 363 -0.51 -9.25 15.87
N VAL A 364 -1.68 -8.80 16.32
CA VAL A 364 -2.96 -9.43 16.00
C VAL A 364 -3.87 -8.40 15.36
N ASN A 365 -4.81 -8.84 14.53
CA ASN A 365 -5.85 -7.96 14.03
C ASN A 365 -7.23 -8.56 14.24
N SER A 366 -8.23 -7.69 14.29
CA SER A 366 -9.61 -8.09 14.51
C SER A 366 -10.26 -8.83 13.33
N MET A 367 -9.50 -9.09 12.27
CA MET A 367 -9.89 -10.00 11.19
C MET A 367 -9.37 -11.43 11.41
N GLY A 368 -8.75 -11.70 12.56
CA GLY A 368 -8.31 -13.04 12.96
C GLY A 368 -7.04 -13.46 12.25
N SER A 369 -6.09 -12.55 12.08
CA SER A 369 -4.72 -12.87 11.67
C SER A 369 -3.75 -12.58 12.80
N VAL A 370 -2.74 -13.44 12.92
CA VAL A 370 -1.68 -13.37 13.92
C VAL A 370 -0.35 -13.29 13.16
N LYS A 371 0.45 -12.27 13.45
CA LYS A 371 1.68 -11.97 12.72
C LYS A 371 2.86 -11.75 13.68
N MET A 372 3.98 -12.40 13.40
CA MET A 372 5.24 -12.17 14.09
C MET A 372 5.94 -10.92 13.54
N ILE A 373 6.56 -10.14 14.42
CA ILE A 373 7.36 -8.95 14.08
C ILE A 373 8.64 -8.97 14.90
N GLY A 374 9.78 -8.92 14.21
CA GLY A 374 11.08 -8.93 14.87
C GLY A 374 11.45 -10.34 15.32
N VAL A 375 11.42 -11.27 14.38
CA VAL A 375 11.82 -12.66 14.59
C VAL A 375 13.32 -12.74 14.86
N ASN A 376 13.71 -13.51 15.88
CA ASN A 376 15.10 -13.66 16.30
C ASN A 376 15.73 -15.02 15.92
N GLN A 377 14.95 -15.94 15.34
CA GLN A 377 15.36 -17.29 14.94
C GLN A 377 14.70 -17.68 13.61
N GLY A 378 15.40 -18.43 12.74
CA GLY A 378 14.84 -18.86 11.44
C GLY A 378 13.92 -20.09 11.49
N ALA A 379 13.61 -20.59 12.69
CA ALA A 379 12.72 -21.74 12.88
C ALA A 379 11.85 -21.53 14.12
N MET A 380 10.65 -22.07 14.09
CA MET A 380 9.68 -21.99 15.18
C MET A 380 9.28 -23.37 15.66
N ASP A 381 9.13 -23.50 16.97
CA ASP A 381 8.47 -24.62 17.64
C ASP A 381 7.56 -24.04 18.71
N ALA A 382 6.28 -23.87 18.37
CA ALA A 382 5.32 -23.17 19.20
C ALA A 382 4.11 -24.03 19.54
N VAL A 383 3.53 -23.79 20.72
CA VAL A 383 2.28 -24.40 21.17
C VAL A 383 1.17 -23.38 21.04
N ILE A 384 0.07 -23.78 20.41
CA ILE A 384 -1.16 -23.00 20.30
C ILE A 384 -2.24 -23.67 21.13
N GLN A 385 -2.87 -22.89 22.02
CA GLN A 385 -3.95 -23.37 22.88
C GLN A 385 -5.21 -22.57 22.57
N ALA A 386 -6.32 -23.28 22.39
CA ALA A 386 -7.61 -22.69 22.12
C ALA A 386 -8.62 -23.05 23.21
N ASP A 387 -9.44 -22.06 23.52
CA ASP A 387 -10.53 -22.17 24.48
C ASP A 387 -11.84 -22.48 23.74
N THR A 388 -12.66 -23.33 24.33
CA THR A 388 -13.96 -23.71 23.77
C THR A 388 -15.05 -22.72 24.13
N GLU A 389 -14.88 -21.91 25.19
CA GLU A 389 -15.89 -20.97 25.69
C GLU A 389 -15.74 -19.55 25.13
N ILE A 390 -14.59 -19.22 24.50
CA ILE A 390 -14.29 -17.87 23.99
C ILE A 390 -14.81 -17.68 22.55
N GLU A 391 -15.24 -16.46 22.23
CA GLU A 391 -15.61 -16.08 20.86
C GLU A 391 -14.38 -15.99 19.93
N GLU A 392 -14.60 -16.25 18.64
CA GLU A 392 -13.52 -16.14 17.66
C GLU A 392 -13.03 -14.70 17.51
N MET A 393 -11.74 -14.54 17.21
CA MET A 393 -11.12 -13.25 16.92
C MET A 393 -11.63 -12.71 15.58
N GLN A 394 -12.82 -12.12 15.60
CA GLN A 394 -13.50 -11.72 14.38
C GLN A 394 -14.40 -10.51 14.63
N LEU A 395 -14.18 -9.43 13.86
CA LEU A 395 -15.07 -8.29 13.83
C LEU A 395 -16.50 -8.71 13.49
N ASP A 396 -17.46 -8.02 14.09
CA ASP A 396 -18.84 -8.09 13.65
C ASP A 396 -19.00 -7.79 12.14
N PRO A 397 -20.03 -8.36 11.49
CA PRO A 397 -20.30 -8.08 10.10
C PRO A 397 -20.49 -6.58 9.82
N THR A 398 -19.91 -6.15 8.71
CA THR A 398 -19.93 -4.77 8.22
C THR A 398 -20.52 -4.72 6.81
N ASP A 399 -20.85 -3.53 6.31
CA ASP A 399 -21.28 -3.39 4.90
C ASP A 399 -20.20 -3.84 3.91
N LEU A 400 -18.91 -3.80 4.29
CA LEU A 400 -17.82 -4.35 3.45
C LEU A 400 -17.98 -5.86 3.24
N ASP A 401 -18.52 -6.56 4.23
CA ASP A 401 -18.80 -7.99 4.15
C ASP A 401 -19.96 -8.33 3.19
N LEU A 402 -20.59 -7.33 2.56
CA LEU A 402 -21.57 -7.47 1.48
C LEU A 402 -21.06 -6.98 0.11
N THR A 403 -19.86 -6.41 0.04
CA THR A 403 -19.31 -5.83 -1.21
C THR A 403 -18.71 -6.90 -2.14
N TYR A 404 -18.75 -6.67 -3.45
CA TYR A 404 -18.10 -7.54 -4.46
C TYR A 404 -17.66 -6.70 -5.66
N PRO A 405 -16.85 -7.18 -6.61
CA PRO A 405 -16.52 -6.39 -7.79
C PRO A 405 -17.76 -6.12 -8.66
N ASN A 406 -18.03 -4.86 -9.02
CA ASN A 406 -19.22 -4.49 -9.82
C ASN A 406 -19.27 -5.19 -11.18
N ALA A 407 -18.10 -5.55 -11.74
CA ALA A 407 -18.04 -6.28 -13.00
C ALA A 407 -18.68 -7.68 -12.91
N GLU A 408 -18.65 -8.30 -11.72
CA GLU A 408 -19.18 -9.66 -11.46
C GLU A 408 -20.70 -9.66 -11.19
N GLU A 409 -21.29 -8.49 -10.89
CA GLU A 409 -22.67 -8.38 -10.37
C GLU A 409 -23.70 -9.08 -11.28
N LYS A 410 -23.60 -8.84 -12.59
CA LYS A 410 -24.54 -9.43 -13.57
C LYS A 410 -24.43 -10.96 -13.61
N GLY A 411 -23.20 -11.50 -13.62
CA GLY A 411 -22.98 -12.94 -13.64
C GLY A 411 -23.48 -13.64 -12.38
N LEU A 412 -23.25 -13.02 -11.21
CA LEU A 412 -23.77 -13.52 -9.94
C LEU A 412 -25.30 -13.55 -9.93
N GLU A 413 -25.95 -12.48 -10.42
CA GLU A 413 -27.41 -12.44 -10.51
C GLU A 413 -28.01 -13.47 -11.45
N ASP A 414 -27.42 -13.63 -12.64
CA ASP A 414 -27.88 -14.57 -13.64
C ASP A 414 -27.76 -16.01 -13.11
N PHE A 415 -26.65 -16.33 -12.45
CA PHE A 415 -26.44 -17.62 -11.79
C PHE A 415 -27.47 -17.86 -10.67
N LEU A 416 -27.66 -16.89 -9.76
CA LEU A 416 -28.61 -17.00 -8.65
C LEU A 416 -30.05 -17.25 -9.14
N LYS A 417 -30.48 -16.55 -10.19
CA LYS A 417 -31.80 -16.76 -10.81
C LYS A 417 -31.91 -18.16 -11.42
N LYS A 418 -30.88 -18.62 -12.12
CA LYS A 418 -30.81 -19.94 -12.76
C LYS A 418 -30.96 -21.08 -11.75
N ILE A 419 -30.42 -20.90 -10.55
CA ILE A 419 -30.52 -21.88 -9.45
C ILE A 419 -31.79 -21.72 -8.59
N GLY A 420 -32.71 -20.83 -9.02
CA GLY A 420 -34.00 -20.65 -8.38
C GLY A 420 -33.95 -19.90 -7.05
N LEU A 421 -32.99 -18.98 -6.87
CA LEU A 421 -32.96 -18.05 -5.74
C LEU A 421 -33.48 -16.68 -6.18
N SER A 422 -34.44 -16.13 -5.42
CA SER A 422 -34.96 -14.79 -5.65
C SER A 422 -34.02 -13.74 -5.06
N LEU A 423 -33.62 -12.78 -5.90
CA LEU A 423 -32.77 -11.68 -5.46
C LEU A 423 -33.50 -10.80 -4.43
N PRO A 424 -32.79 -10.24 -3.43
CA PRO A 424 -33.37 -9.27 -2.50
C PRO A 424 -33.97 -8.06 -3.23
N GLU A 425 -35.16 -7.61 -2.82
CA GLU A 425 -35.88 -6.46 -3.42
C GLU A 425 -35.16 -5.12 -3.23
N VAL A 426 -34.36 -5.00 -2.17
CA VAL A 426 -33.60 -3.80 -1.82
C VAL A 426 -32.16 -4.18 -1.56
N GLY A 427 -31.25 -3.62 -2.35
CA GLY A 427 -29.83 -3.77 -2.10
C GLY A 427 -29.02 -3.22 -3.26
N SER A 428 -28.96 -1.89 -3.40
CA SER A 428 -27.87 -1.28 -4.16
C SER A 428 -26.56 -1.83 -3.61
N HIS A 429 -25.68 -2.28 -4.50
CA HIS A 429 -24.30 -2.61 -4.16
C HIS A 429 -23.72 -1.56 -3.19
N PRO A 430 -23.30 -1.94 -1.97
CA PRO A 430 -22.85 -0.97 -0.99
C PRO A 430 -21.63 -0.21 -1.53
N THR A 431 -21.79 1.09 -1.80
CA THR A 431 -20.65 1.90 -2.24
C THR A 431 -19.59 1.96 -1.14
N ARG A 432 -18.32 1.88 -1.53
CA ARG A 432 -17.15 1.91 -0.64
C ARG A 432 -17.14 3.09 0.34
N ALA A 433 -17.75 4.22 -0.05
CA ALA A 433 -17.90 5.41 0.79
C ALA A 433 -18.87 5.22 1.97
N LEU A 434 -19.93 4.42 1.81
CA LEU A 434 -20.87 4.08 2.89
C LEU A 434 -20.26 3.06 3.86
N ALA A 435 -19.44 2.14 3.35
CA ALA A 435 -18.82 1.08 4.12
C ALA A 435 -17.76 1.55 5.15
N ARG A 436 -17.37 2.84 5.14
CA ARG A 436 -16.55 3.49 6.18
C ARG A 436 -17.35 3.96 7.40
N LYS A 437 -18.69 3.93 7.36
CA LYS A 437 -19.57 4.30 8.50
C LYS A 437 -19.77 3.14 9.50
N VAL A 438 -18.76 2.29 9.69
CA VAL A 438 -18.81 1.11 10.59
C VAL A 438 -19.12 1.47 12.05
N GLY A 439 -19.06 2.75 12.43
CA GLY A 439 -19.24 3.19 13.81
C GLY A 439 -20.63 3.66 14.25
N ARG A 440 -21.71 3.65 13.43
CA ARG A 440 -22.87 4.52 13.77
C ARG A 440 -24.30 3.99 13.98
N GLU A 441 -24.73 2.77 13.65
CA GLU A 441 -25.93 2.12 14.26
C GLU A 441 -26.49 0.91 13.48
N ALA A 442 -26.32 0.83 12.15
CA ALA A 442 -26.86 -0.28 11.36
C ALA A 442 -25.74 -1.23 10.95
N GLY A 443 -25.74 -2.45 11.48
CA GLY A 443 -25.04 -3.57 10.83
C GLY A 443 -25.71 -3.90 9.48
N PRO A 444 -25.11 -4.78 8.67
CA PRO A 444 -25.79 -5.27 7.48
C PRO A 444 -27.16 -5.86 7.84
N PRO A 445 -28.15 -5.81 6.93
CA PRO A 445 -29.48 -6.34 7.20
C PRO A 445 -29.42 -7.81 7.64
N ASN A 446 -30.13 -8.14 8.72
CA ASN A 446 -30.20 -9.51 9.21
C ASN A 446 -31.00 -10.38 8.24
N ILE A 447 -30.35 -11.43 7.74
CA ILE A 447 -31.02 -12.52 7.03
C ILE A 447 -31.63 -13.49 8.05
N SER A 448 -32.80 -14.06 7.77
CA SER A 448 -33.35 -15.11 8.64
C SER A 448 -32.51 -16.38 8.53
N VAL A 449 -32.46 -17.16 9.61
CA VAL A 449 -31.69 -18.42 9.65
C VAL A 449 -32.21 -19.41 8.59
N GLU A 450 -33.52 -19.43 8.35
CA GLU A 450 -34.15 -20.28 7.35
C GLU A 450 -33.69 -19.90 5.94
N LYS A 451 -33.66 -18.59 5.62
CA LYS A 451 -33.21 -18.10 4.32
C LYS A 451 -31.71 -18.35 4.12
N PHE A 452 -30.90 -18.16 5.15
CA PHE A 452 -29.48 -18.50 5.11
C PHE A 452 -29.27 -19.99 4.78
N ARG A 453 -29.96 -20.89 5.51
CA ARG A 453 -29.89 -22.34 5.28
C ARG A 453 -30.39 -22.74 3.90
N GLU A 454 -31.40 -22.06 3.37
CA GLU A 454 -31.89 -22.29 2.00
C GLU A 454 -30.80 -21.96 0.96
N ILE A 455 -30.16 -20.79 1.10
CA ILE A 455 -29.09 -20.35 0.19
C ILE A 455 -27.91 -21.31 0.29
N GLU A 456 -27.46 -21.62 1.51
CA GLU A 456 -26.37 -22.55 1.78
C GLU A 456 -26.64 -23.92 1.14
N ALA A 457 -27.83 -24.50 1.39
CA ALA A 457 -28.18 -25.81 0.86
C ALA A 457 -28.23 -25.83 -0.68
N LYS A 458 -28.77 -24.79 -1.33
CA LYS A 458 -28.81 -24.72 -2.80
C LYS A 458 -27.40 -24.58 -3.39
N LEU A 459 -26.56 -23.72 -2.82
CA LEU A 459 -25.18 -23.56 -3.28
C LEU A 459 -24.37 -24.84 -3.09
N ALA A 460 -24.50 -25.47 -1.91
CA ALA A 460 -23.83 -26.74 -1.62
C ALA A 460 -24.26 -27.86 -2.58
N LEU A 461 -25.57 -27.99 -2.83
CA LEU A 461 -26.10 -29.00 -3.75
C LEU A 461 -25.51 -28.83 -5.16
N ILE A 462 -25.49 -27.60 -5.68
CA ILE A 462 -25.02 -27.31 -7.03
C ILE A 462 -23.51 -27.47 -7.17
N PHE A 463 -22.72 -26.99 -6.21
CA PHE A 463 -21.27 -27.18 -6.25
C PHE A 463 -20.84 -28.62 -5.96
N SER A 464 -21.70 -29.43 -5.34
CA SER A 464 -21.46 -30.87 -5.16
C SER A 464 -21.80 -31.72 -6.41
N ASP A 465 -22.51 -31.14 -7.39
CA ASP A 465 -22.87 -31.82 -8.62
C ASP A 465 -21.66 -31.88 -9.57
N ILE A 466 -21.00 -33.04 -9.60
CA ILE A 466 -19.82 -33.31 -10.41
C ILE A 466 -20.08 -33.23 -11.92
N ASP A 467 -21.33 -33.35 -12.37
CA ASP A 467 -21.70 -33.17 -13.78
C ASP A 467 -21.79 -31.68 -14.14
N GLN A 468 -21.90 -30.79 -13.15
CA GLN A 468 -21.96 -29.34 -13.33
C GLN A 468 -20.63 -28.66 -13.02
N PHE A 469 -19.96 -29.03 -11.93
CA PHE A 469 -18.73 -28.41 -11.44
C PHE A 469 -17.64 -29.44 -11.18
N GLU A 470 -16.42 -29.12 -11.61
CA GLU A 470 -15.26 -30.00 -11.47
C GLU A 470 -14.12 -29.29 -10.73
N TYR A 471 -13.51 -29.98 -9.77
CA TYR A 471 -12.32 -29.48 -9.10
C TYR A 471 -11.07 -29.74 -9.98
N SER A 472 -10.40 -28.67 -10.41
CA SER A 472 -9.24 -28.76 -11.29
C SER A 472 -8.19 -27.68 -10.98
N LEU A 473 -6.92 -28.09 -11.03
CA LEU A 473 -5.76 -27.18 -10.98
C LEU A 473 -5.41 -26.58 -12.36
N PHE A 474 -6.01 -27.12 -13.43
CA PHE A 474 -5.83 -26.65 -14.78
C PHE A 474 -6.91 -25.62 -15.11
N LEU A 475 -6.53 -24.35 -15.06
CA LEU A 475 -7.44 -23.25 -15.33
C LEU A 475 -7.44 -22.92 -16.82
N ALA A 476 -8.60 -23.08 -17.43
CA ALA A 476 -8.97 -22.41 -18.67
C ALA A 476 -9.72 -21.13 -18.29
N GLY A 477 -9.55 -20.06 -19.07
CA GLY A 477 -10.23 -18.79 -18.84
C GLY A 477 -9.81 -17.79 -19.90
N THR A 478 -10.69 -16.85 -20.21
CA THR A 478 -10.52 -15.86 -21.28
C THR A 478 -10.71 -14.44 -20.78
N ASP A 479 -11.50 -14.22 -19.72
CA ASP A 479 -11.79 -12.90 -19.17
C ASP A 479 -11.19 -12.71 -17.77
N ARG A 480 -10.11 -11.92 -17.70
CA ARG A 480 -9.47 -11.56 -16.44
C ARG A 480 -10.27 -10.59 -15.58
N ASN A 481 -11.27 -9.91 -16.13
CA ASN A 481 -12.02 -8.89 -15.40
C ASN A 481 -13.20 -9.47 -14.61
N THR A 482 -13.74 -10.62 -15.04
CA THR A 482 -14.87 -11.30 -14.37
C THR A 482 -14.63 -12.81 -14.19
N PRO A 483 -13.56 -13.21 -13.50
CA PRO A 483 -13.20 -14.62 -13.36
C PRO A 483 -14.23 -15.46 -12.62
N ILE A 484 -15.01 -14.89 -11.70
CA ILE A 484 -16.06 -15.64 -10.98
C ILE A 484 -17.26 -15.88 -11.87
N THR A 485 -17.68 -14.89 -12.65
CA THR A 485 -18.75 -15.05 -13.65
C THR A 485 -18.37 -16.10 -14.69
N GLU A 486 -17.14 -16.07 -15.20
CA GLU A 486 -16.65 -17.05 -16.17
C GLU A 486 -16.66 -18.47 -15.57
N PHE A 487 -16.18 -18.62 -14.33
CA PHE A 487 -16.24 -19.88 -13.60
C PHE A 487 -17.67 -20.41 -13.41
N LEU A 488 -18.62 -19.55 -13.01
CA LEU A 488 -19.99 -19.98 -12.73
C LEU A 488 -20.78 -20.35 -14.00
N GLU A 489 -20.61 -19.59 -15.08
CA GLU A 489 -21.46 -19.74 -16.27
C GLU A 489 -20.81 -20.55 -17.40
N ILE A 490 -19.49 -20.48 -17.54
CA ILE A 490 -18.76 -21.00 -18.71
C ILE A 490 -17.88 -22.19 -18.34
N ASP A 491 -16.83 -21.96 -17.55
CA ASP A 491 -15.76 -22.96 -17.37
C ASP A 491 -16.17 -24.07 -16.41
N ARG A 492 -16.79 -23.69 -15.27
CA ARG A 492 -17.21 -24.58 -14.16
C ARG A 492 -16.13 -25.52 -13.66
N LYS A 493 -14.88 -25.17 -13.90
CA LYS A 493 -13.67 -25.88 -13.49
C LYS A 493 -12.80 -24.93 -12.70
N GLY A 494 -12.43 -25.31 -11.49
CA GLY A 494 -11.59 -24.46 -10.63
C GLY A 494 -11.07 -25.18 -9.40
N HIS A 495 -10.19 -24.54 -8.66
CA HIS A 495 -9.68 -25.03 -7.37
C HIS A 495 -10.34 -24.28 -6.21
N CYS A 496 -9.89 -24.55 -4.98
CA CYS A 496 -10.48 -24.03 -3.74
C CYS A 496 -10.76 -22.52 -3.75
N GLU A 497 -9.91 -21.70 -4.37
CA GLU A 497 -10.08 -20.24 -4.43
C GLU A 497 -11.29 -19.81 -5.29
N TYR A 498 -11.60 -20.55 -6.37
CA TYR A 498 -12.79 -20.30 -7.19
C TYR A 498 -14.07 -20.65 -6.44
N PHE A 499 -14.12 -21.83 -5.81
CA PHE A 499 -15.28 -22.25 -5.03
C PHE A 499 -15.51 -21.33 -3.81
N ALA A 500 -14.46 -21.02 -3.05
CA ALA A 500 -14.56 -20.13 -1.90
C ALA A 500 -14.90 -18.69 -2.32
N GLY A 501 -14.26 -18.17 -3.37
CA GLY A 501 -14.52 -16.83 -3.91
C GLY A 501 -15.93 -16.68 -4.45
N ALA A 502 -16.39 -17.64 -5.25
CA ALA A 502 -17.76 -17.66 -5.80
C ALA A 502 -18.80 -17.78 -4.69
N THR A 503 -18.61 -18.69 -3.73
CA THR A 503 -19.51 -18.83 -2.57
C THR A 503 -19.61 -17.52 -1.79
N ALA A 504 -18.47 -16.89 -1.50
CA ALA A 504 -18.46 -15.62 -0.79
C ALA A 504 -19.23 -14.54 -1.56
N MET A 505 -18.99 -14.37 -2.85
CA MET A 505 -19.68 -13.35 -3.66
C MET A 505 -21.18 -13.63 -3.83
N LEU A 506 -21.59 -14.89 -3.98
CA LEU A 506 -23.00 -15.29 -4.08
C LEU A 506 -23.74 -15.04 -2.77
N MET A 507 -23.16 -15.43 -1.63
CA MET A 507 -23.70 -15.14 -0.30
C MET A 507 -23.89 -13.63 -0.09
N ARG A 508 -22.88 -12.85 -0.46
CA ARG A 508 -22.90 -11.38 -0.39
C ARG A 508 -24.00 -10.78 -1.24
N ARG A 509 -24.16 -11.24 -2.49
CA ARG A 509 -25.23 -10.79 -3.39
C ARG A 509 -26.62 -11.10 -2.82
N MET A 510 -26.75 -12.19 -2.06
CA MET A 510 -27.99 -12.57 -1.37
C MET A 510 -28.23 -11.84 -0.04
N GLY A 511 -27.32 -10.96 0.38
CA GLY A 511 -27.42 -10.18 1.61
C GLY A 511 -26.88 -10.88 2.86
N ALA A 512 -26.19 -12.01 2.70
CA ALA A 512 -25.49 -12.69 3.80
C ALA A 512 -24.04 -12.20 3.88
N PRO A 513 -23.63 -11.55 4.99
CA PRO A 513 -22.24 -11.14 5.18
C PRO A 513 -21.31 -12.35 5.15
N CYS A 514 -20.29 -12.31 4.29
CA CYS A 514 -19.37 -13.44 4.12
C CYS A 514 -17.94 -12.95 3.98
N ARG A 515 -16.94 -13.68 4.48
CA ARG A 515 -15.51 -13.33 4.41
C ARG A 515 -14.73 -14.42 3.71
N TYR A 516 -13.67 -14.03 3.03
CA TYR A 516 -12.72 -14.97 2.46
C TYR A 516 -11.67 -15.32 3.51
N ALA A 517 -11.49 -16.60 3.83
CA ALA A 517 -10.53 -17.07 4.81
C ALA A 517 -9.43 -17.89 4.13
N VAL A 518 -8.19 -17.72 4.59
CA VAL A 518 -7.03 -18.48 4.11
C VAL A 518 -6.44 -19.25 5.28
N GLY A 519 -5.97 -20.46 5.00
CA GLY A 519 -5.50 -21.38 6.02
C GLY A 519 -5.11 -22.74 5.45
N HIS A 520 -5.02 -23.73 6.33
CA HIS A 520 -4.69 -25.11 5.99
C HIS A 520 -5.84 -26.05 6.37
N SER A 521 -6.13 -27.03 5.52
CA SER A 521 -7.06 -28.13 5.81
C SER A 521 -6.29 -29.29 6.43
N LEU A 522 -6.65 -29.68 7.65
CA LEU A 522 -6.04 -30.81 8.36
C LEU A 522 -6.76 -32.14 8.06
N GLN A 523 -7.97 -32.08 7.50
CA GLN A 523 -8.73 -33.26 7.08
C GLN A 523 -8.15 -33.93 5.84
N GLU A 524 -7.44 -33.17 5.01
CA GLU A 524 -6.84 -33.66 3.78
C GLU A 524 -5.52 -34.40 4.08
N ARG A 525 -5.53 -35.73 3.92
CA ARG A 525 -4.30 -36.51 3.99
C ARG A 525 -3.54 -36.35 2.69
N GLY A 526 -2.34 -35.79 2.76
CA GLY A 526 -1.39 -35.85 1.65
C GLY A 526 -1.15 -37.30 1.24
N ILE A 527 -1.51 -37.63 0.00
CA ILE A 527 -1.14 -38.91 -0.60
C ILE A 527 0.37 -38.83 -0.82
N LYS A 528 1.12 -39.66 -0.09
CA LYS A 528 2.58 -39.78 -0.26
C LYS A 528 2.94 -40.44 -1.58
#